data_AF-A0A359B640-F1
#
_entry.id   AF-A0A359B640-F1
#
_cell.length_a   1.000
_cell.length_b   1.000
_cell.length_c   1.000
_cell.angle_alpha   90.00
_cell.angle_beta   90.00
_cell.angle_gamma   90.00
#
_symmetry.space_group_name_H-M   'P 1'
#
loop_
_entity.id
_entity.type
_entity.pdbx_description
1 polymer ?
#
loop_
_entity_poly.entity_id
_entity_poly.type
_entity_poly.pdbx_seq_one_letter_code
_entity_poly.pdbx_strand_id
1 'polypeptide(L)' 'MNKALYIKKNVGPVDQYIRITLGVALVTVPAFLEWSAWTIAALAAFGGAQIIEGIIAY' A
#
# COMPACT_ATOMS: atom_id res chain seq x y z
N MET A 1 -10.04 -23.52 -19.35
CA MET A 1 -9.89 -22.62 -18.18
C MET A 1 -8.64 -21.79 -18.38
N ASN A 2 -8.81 -20.51 -18.71
CA ASN A 2 -7.71 -19.55 -18.86
C ASN A 2 -7.00 -19.39 -17.51
N LYS A 3 -5.81 -19.97 -17.37
CA LYS A 3 -4.92 -19.68 -16.25
C LYS A 3 -4.41 -18.27 -16.46
N ALA A 4 -5.11 -17.27 -15.94
CA ALA A 4 -4.54 -15.94 -15.78
C ALA A 4 -3.22 -16.13 -15.04
N LEU A 5 -2.12 -15.81 -15.72
CA LEU A 5 -0.76 -15.94 -15.23
C LEU A 5 -0.61 -14.87 -14.14
N TYR A 6 -1.13 -15.13 -12.95
CA TYR A 6 -0.88 -14.28 -11.79
C TYR A 6 0.60 -14.38 -11.52
N ILE A 7 1.37 -13.37 -11.96
CA ILE A 7 2.73 -13.15 -11.50
C ILE A 7 2.60 -12.72 -10.04
N LYS A 8 2.26 -13.67 -9.16
CA LYS A 8 2.40 -13.48 -7.73
C LYS A 8 3.90 -13.47 -7.49
N LYS A 9 4.46 -12.28 -7.32
CA LYS A 9 5.85 -12.16 -6.92
C LYS A 9 5.96 -12.90 -5.59
N ASN A 10 6.93 -13.81 -5.49
CA ASN A 10 7.17 -14.56 -4.26
C ASN A 10 7.87 -13.64 -3.23
N VAL A 11 7.27 -12.48 -2.97
CA VAL A 11 7.58 -11.64 -1.82
C VAL A 11 6.98 -12.37 -0.63
N GLY A 12 7.85 -12.77 0.29
CA GLY A 12 7.43 -13.50 1.48
C GLY A 12 6.36 -12.71 2.26
N PRO A 13 5.55 -13.39 3.09
CA PRO A 13 4.45 -12.77 3.82
C PRO A 13 4.87 -11.52 4.61
N VAL A 14 6.13 -11.48 5.05
CA VAL A 14 6.73 -10.32 5.74
C VAL A 14 6.73 -9.05 4.88
N ASP A 15 7.11 -9.13 3.60
CA ASP A 15 7.14 -7.94 2.72
C ASP A 15 5.71 -7.40 2.48
N GLN A 16 4.75 -8.32 2.31
CA GLN A 16 3.33 -7.98 2.20
C GLN A 16 2.83 -7.24 3.45
N TYR A 17 3.15 -7.73 4.66
CA TYR A 17 2.78 -7.04 5.90
C TYR A 17 3.45 -5.67 6.02
N ILE A 18 4.72 -5.55 5.64
CA ILE A 18 5.45 -4.27 5.69
C ILE A 18 4.79 -3.25 4.76
N ARG A 19 4.48 -3.61 3.51
CA ARG A 19 3.82 -2.69 2.55
C ARG A 19 2.46 -2.23 3.03
N ILE A 20 1.63 -3.14 3.52
CA ILE A 20 0.30 -2.79 4.06
C ILE A 20 0.45 -1.85 5.26
N THR A 21 1.35 -2.17 6.19
CA THR A 21 1.56 -1.37 7.40
C THR A 21 2.09 0.02 7.07
N LEU A 22 3.07 0.12 6.17
CA LEU A 22 3.61 1.40 5.69
C LEU A 22 2.54 2.20 4.95
N GLY A 23 1.77 1.56 4.08
CA GLY A 23 0.71 2.23 3.33
C GLY A 23 -0.39 2.79 4.24
N VAL A 24 -0.80 2.04 5.26
CA VAL A 24 -1.74 2.52 6.28
C VAL A 24 -1.15 3.70 7.05
N ALA A 25 0.10 3.61 7.49
CA ALA A 25 0.77 4.70 8.22
C ALA A 25 0.89 5.98 7.37
N LEU A 26 1.20 5.86 6.07
CA LEU A 26 1.26 6.99 5.14
C LEU A 26 -0.09 7.69 4.95
N VAL A 27 -1.20 6.98 5.13
CA VAL A 27 -2.54 7.58 5.05
C VAL A 27 -2.95 8.18 6.40
N THR A 28 -2.76 7.45 7.49
CA THR A 28 -3.32 7.83 8.80
C THR A 28 -2.48 8.89 9.51
N VAL A 29 -1.15 8.77 9.53
CA VAL A 29 -0.27 9.66 10.30
C VAL A 29 -0.39 11.13 9.84
N PRO A 30 -0.31 11.45 8.54
CA PRO A 30 -0.45 12.84 8.09
C PRO A 30 -1.83 13.42 8.35
N ALA A 31 -2.87 12.58 8.29
CA ALA A 31 -4.25 12.98 8.61
C ALA A 31 -4.42 13.28 10.10
N PHE A 32 -3.84 12.45 10.99
CA PHE A 32 -3.86 12.69 12.44
C PHE A 32 -3.05 13.91 12.87
N LEU A 33 -1.97 14.21 12.16
CA LEU A 33 -1.13 15.39 12.42
C LEU A 33 -1.63 16.66 11.73
N GLU A 34 -2.82 16.61 11.09
CA GLU A 34 -3.45 17.74 10.39
C GLU A 34 -2.51 18.43 9.39
N TRP A 35 -1.75 17.63 8.64
CA TRP A 35 -0.89 18.16 7.60
C TRP A 35 -1.70 18.84 6.50
N SER A 36 -1.00 19.59 5.63
CA SER A 36 -1.66 20.24 4.50
C SER A 36 -2.44 19.23 3.65
N ALA A 37 -3.61 19.63 3.16
CA ALA A 37 -4.48 18.76 2.38
C ALA A 37 -3.77 18.16 1.15
N TRP A 38 -2.88 18.92 0.53
CA TRP A 38 -2.07 18.46 -0.60
C TRP A 38 -1.08 17.37 -0.20
N THR A 39 -0.44 17.50 0.98
CA THR A 39 0.48 16.49 1.50
C THR A 39 -0.26 15.21 1.85
N ILE A 40 -1.42 15.32 2.50
CA ILE A 40 -2.28 14.17 2.81
C ILE A 40 -2.72 13.46 1.54
N ALA A 41 -3.17 14.20 0.52
CA ALA A 41 -3.60 13.64 -0.75
C ALA A 41 -2.47 12.89 -1.48
N ALA A 42 -1.27 13.47 -1.53
CA ALA A 42 -0.12 12.82 -2.15
C ALA A 42 0.28 11.55 -1.40
N LEU A 43 0.42 11.61 -0.07
CA LEU A 43 0.78 10.46 0.75
C LEU A 43 -0.29 9.37 0.74
N ALA A 44 -1.57 9.74 0.67
CA ALA A 44 -2.66 8.80 0.53
C ALA A 44 -2.64 8.07 -0.81
N ALA A 45 -2.26 8.75 -1.91
CA ALA A 45 -2.07 8.09 -3.20
C ALA A 45 -0.94 7.06 -3.16
N PHE A 46 0.21 7.41 -2.56
CA PHE A 46 1.33 6.48 -2.39
C PHE A 46 1.00 5.34 -1.43
N GLY A 47 0.37 5.63 -0.30
CA GLY A 47 -0.01 4.63 0.70
C GLY A 47 -1.09 3.67 0.20
N GLY A 48 -2.07 4.18 -0.56
CA GLY A 48 -3.07 3.35 -1.22
C GLY A 48 -2.45 2.38 -2.23
N ALA A 49 -1.49 2.82 -3.04
CA ALA A 49 -0.76 1.95 -3.95
C ALA A 49 -0.01 0.83 -3.21
N GLN A 50 0.68 1.15 -2.11
CA GLN A 50 1.38 0.17 -1.26
C GLN A 50 0.42 -0.87 -0.66
N ILE A 51 -0.76 -0.46 -0.20
CA ILE A 51 -1.78 -1.37 0.33
C ILE A 51 -2.27 -2.32 -0.77
N ILE A 52 -2.57 -1.79 -1.97
CA ILE A 52 -3.04 -2.58 -3.11
C ILE A 52 -1.98 -3.58 -3.56
N GLU A 53 -0.73 -3.15 -3.73
CA GLU A 53 0.39 -4.03 -4.07
C GLU A 53 0.57 -5.13 -3.01
N GLY A 54 0.50 -4.76 -1.73
CA GLY A 54 0.55 -5.70 -0.63
C GLY A 54 -0.58 -6.73 -0.69
N ILE A 55 -1.83 -6.33 -0.86
CA ILE A 55 -2.98 -7.24 -0.93
C ILE A 55 -2.88 -8.20 -2.12
N ILE A 56 -2.49 -7.68 -3.29
CA ILE A 56 -2.40 -8.48 -4.52
C ILE A 56 -1.15 -9.39 -4.52
N ALA A 57 -0.20 -9.13 -3.61
CA ALA A 57 1.09 -9.82 -3.54
C ALA A 57 1.84 -9.77 -4.90
N TYR A 58 1.80 -8.60 -5.54
CA TYR A 58 2.55 -8.30 -6.77
C TYR A 58 3.97 -7.81 -6.46
#